data_AF-A0AA86R4E6-F1
#
_entry.id   AF-A0AA86R4E6-F1
#
_cell.length_a   1.000
_cell.length_b   1.000
_cell.length_c   1.000
_cell.angle_alpha   90.00
_cell.angle_beta   90.00
_cell.angle_gamma   90.00
#
_symmetry.space_group_name_H-M   'P 1'
#
loop_
_entity.id
_entity.type
_entity.pdbx_description
1 polymer ?
#
loop_
_entity_poly.entity_id
_entity_poly.type
_entity_poly.pdbx_seq_one_letter_code
_entity_poly.pdbx_strand_id
1 'polypeptide(L)'
;MIFYVSNSGLLIGRATQNANNVIIQRICVSHVAKSYTTFAVFGVIGLFEGTLQFQQSNIMISIQSSDISSYVGAIGSVTTACVYTNIQNVKTSVSINENTGTYVSALIAAHTSLNCTIQNSTVQNSYLSSSQYTGGFIGYCQSSVVIQFSTVVNGVIRSQSCSGGIIGYAFSNIQISNTTVQNITVGYGSQVSSFIGGLQVGSFLAISNDQAINVTVSGSTHAGGFIGYLSMVDLSQTALFQPPVPVQAPTQVLSVKTTMEPP
;
A
#
# COMPACT_ATOMS: atom_id res chain seq x y z
N MET A 1 6.65 22.80 6.74
CA MET A 1 6.21 23.79 5.72
C MET A 1 4.71 23.86 5.81
N ILE A 2 4.15 25.06 5.76
CA ILE A 2 2.70 25.26 5.81
C ILE A 2 2.23 25.55 4.39
N PHE A 3 1.23 24.79 3.93
CA PHE A 3 0.60 25.00 2.64
C PHE A 3 -0.77 25.66 2.82
N TYR A 4 -0.99 26.76 2.12
CA TYR A 4 -2.28 27.47 2.04
C TYR A 4 -2.96 27.27 0.68
N VAL A 5 -2.49 26.31 -0.12
CA VAL A 5 -2.95 26.08 -1.49
C VAL A 5 -3.41 24.64 -1.67
N SER A 6 -4.44 24.47 -2.49
CA SER A 6 -4.95 23.17 -2.92
C SER A 6 -3.88 22.43 -3.73
N ASN A 7 -3.83 21.10 -3.60
CA ASN A 7 -2.88 20.23 -4.32
C ASN A 7 -1.41 20.57 -4.00
N SER A 8 -1.07 20.55 -2.72
CA SER A 8 0.29 20.85 -2.26
C SER A 8 1.15 19.59 -2.17
N GLY A 9 2.36 19.64 -2.71
CA GLY A 9 3.40 18.64 -2.50
C GLY A 9 4.75 19.35 -2.32
N LEU A 10 5.66 18.79 -1.54
CA LEU A 10 6.95 19.43 -1.25
C LEU A 10 7.83 19.63 -2.49
N LEU A 11 7.76 18.71 -3.44
CA LEU A 11 8.53 18.78 -4.68
C LEU A 11 7.66 19.27 -5.85
N ILE A 12 6.46 18.73 -5.98
CA ILE A 12 5.53 19.05 -7.07
C ILE A 12 4.14 19.24 -6.49
N GLY A 13 3.53 20.41 -6.69
CA GLY A 13 2.12 20.63 -6.35
C GLY A 13 1.18 19.92 -7.33
N ARG A 14 1.31 20.21 -8.62
CA ARG A 14 0.56 19.54 -9.70
C ARG A 14 1.44 19.26 -10.90
N ALA A 15 1.43 18.01 -11.37
CA ALA A 15 1.88 17.63 -12.70
C ALA A 15 0.66 17.42 -13.59
N THR A 16 0.66 18.00 -14.80
CA THR A 16 -0.46 17.94 -15.75
C THR A 16 -0.28 16.79 -16.74
N GLN A 17 -1.33 16.42 -17.47
CA GLN A 17 -1.34 15.31 -18.44
C GLN A 17 -0.19 15.32 -19.48
N ASN A 18 0.44 16.47 -19.71
CA ASN A 18 1.59 16.59 -20.61
C ASN A 18 2.93 16.21 -19.95
N ALA A 19 2.93 15.96 -18.64
CA ALA A 19 4.07 15.52 -17.85
C ALA A 19 4.34 14.03 -18.08
N ASN A 20 4.78 13.72 -19.30
CA ASN A 20 5.21 12.39 -19.67
C ASN A 20 6.65 12.17 -19.18
N ASN A 21 6.92 10.98 -18.64
CA ASN A 21 8.24 10.56 -18.16
C ASN A 21 8.79 11.40 -16.99
N VAL A 22 7.95 11.75 -16.02
CA VAL A 22 8.46 12.35 -14.77
C VAL A 22 9.16 11.26 -13.97
N ILE A 23 10.49 11.40 -13.82
CA ILE A 23 11.32 10.50 -13.03
C ILE A 23 11.75 11.24 -11.77
N ILE A 24 11.33 10.74 -10.61
CA ILE A 24 11.80 11.18 -9.31
C ILE A 24 12.57 10.03 -8.69
N GLN A 25 13.85 10.27 -8.40
CA GLN A 25 14.71 9.22 -7.90
C GLN A 25 15.70 9.73 -6.88
N ARG A 26 16.09 8.87 -5.94
CA ARG A 26 17.14 9.14 -4.96
C ARG A 26 16.88 10.39 -4.12
N ILE A 27 15.60 10.63 -3.79
CA ILE A 27 15.24 11.72 -2.89
C ILE A 27 15.11 11.21 -1.45
N CYS A 28 15.47 12.08 -0.50
CA CYS A 28 15.20 11.89 0.91
C CYS A 28 14.37 13.07 1.39
N VAL A 29 13.16 12.81 1.86
CA VAL A 29 12.26 13.84 2.40
C VAL A 29 12.00 13.52 3.85
N SER A 30 12.31 14.45 4.74
CA SER A 30 12.01 14.35 6.17
C SER A 30 11.34 15.64 6.61
N HIS A 31 10.02 15.64 6.78
CA HIS A 31 9.31 16.91 7.02
C HIS A 31 7.98 16.78 7.74
N VAL A 32 7.53 17.92 8.28
CA VAL A 32 6.14 18.11 8.70
C VAL A 32 5.40 18.97 7.66
N ALA A 33 4.41 18.36 7.02
CA ALA A 33 3.50 19.06 6.11
C ALA A 33 2.23 19.44 6.89
N LYS A 34 1.89 20.73 6.88
CA LYS A 34 0.62 21.20 7.43
C LYS A 34 -0.23 21.80 6.32
N SER A 35 -1.51 21.45 6.30
CA SER A 35 -2.49 22.05 5.39
C SER A 35 -3.69 22.55 6.17
N TYR A 36 -4.19 23.69 5.71
CA TYR A 36 -5.43 24.32 6.17
C TYR A 36 -6.43 24.39 5.00
N THR A 37 -6.33 23.45 4.06
CA THR A 37 -7.17 23.41 2.86
C THR A 37 -7.95 22.11 2.78
N THR A 38 -9.16 22.20 2.23
CA THR A 38 -10.15 21.12 2.23
C THR A 38 -9.91 20.05 1.18
N PHE A 39 -8.95 20.24 0.26
CA PHE A 39 -8.86 19.34 -0.89
C PHE A 39 -7.82 18.23 -0.71
N ALA A 40 -6.55 18.59 -0.49
CA ALA A 40 -5.51 17.58 -0.47
C ALA A 40 -4.17 18.03 0.14
N VAL A 41 -3.52 17.12 0.86
CA VAL A 41 -2.23 17.35 1.53
C VAL A 41 -1.29 16.23 1.20
N PHE A 42 -0.16 16.58 0.61
CA PHE A 42 0.73 15.57 0.08
C PHE A 42 2.16 15.79 0.51
N GLY A 43 2.85 14.67 0.67
CA GLY A 43 4.23 14.66 1.08
C GLY A 43 5.14 15.24 0.01
N VAL A 44 5.31 14.51 -1.08
CA VAL A 44 6.28 14.82 -2.13
C VAL A 44 5.61 15.40 -3.36
N ILE A 45 4.59 14.69 -3.85
CA ILE A 45 3.88 15.04 -5.09
C ILE A 45 2.41 15.20 -4.74
N GLY A 46 1.83 16.29 -5.23
CA GLY A 46 0.42 16.52 -5.05
C GLY A 46 -0.47 15.78 -6.04
N LEU A 47 -1.08 16.53 -6.95
CA LEU A 47 -1.88 15.96 -8.02
C LEU A 47 -0.98 15.56 -9.20
N PHE A 48 -1.07 14.31 -9.65
CA PHE A 48 -0.29 13.84 -10.78
C PHE A 48 -1.17 13.33 -11.92
N GLU A 49 -0.93 13.90 -13.09
CA GLU A 49 -1.46 13.51 -14.40
C GLU A 49 -0.22 13.23 -15.30
N GLY A 50 -0.27 12.23 -16.19
CA GLY A 50 0.88 11.86 -17.05
C GLY A 50 1.54 10.50 -16.73
N THR A 51 2.86 10.39 -16.82
CA THR A 51 3.58 9.13 -16.49
C THR A 51 4.60 9.36 -15.38
N LEU A 52 4.48 8.61 -14.28
CA LEU A 52 5.33 8.75 -13.09
C LEU A 52 6.23 7.52 -12.89
N GLN A 53 7.53 7.77 -12.72
CA GLN A 53 8.47 6.81 -12.16
C GLN A 53 9.06 7.37 -10.88
N PHE A 54 8.84 6.67 -9.76
CA PHE A 54 9.31 7.09 -8.44
C PHE A 54 10.18 6.01 -7.83
N GLN A 55 11.48 6.27 -7.69
CA GLN A 55 12.46 5.21 -7.46
C GLN A 55 13.47 5.53 -6.35
N GLN A 56 13.94 4.50 -5.65
CA GLN A 56 15.12 4.57 -4.78
C GLN A 56 15.07 5.71 -3.75
N SER A 57 13.91 5.94 -3.13
CA SER A 57 13.66 7.16 -2.37
C SER A 57 13.17 6.84 -0.96
N ASN A 58 13.52 7.70 -0.01
CA ASN A 58 13.13 7.57 1.38
C ASN A 58 12.28 8.77 1.81
N ILE A 59 11.08 8.49 2.31
CA ILE A 59 10.07 9.50 2.62
C ILE A 59 9.63 9.32 4.07
N MET A 60 9.96 10.29 4.93
CA MET A 60 9.54 10.35 6.32
C MET A 60 8.73 11.63 6.52
N ILE A 61 7.41 11.51 6.58
CA ILE A 61 6.54 12.70 6.58
C ILE A 61 5.50 12.58 7.69
N SER A 62 5.44 13.58 8.56
CA SER A 62 4.27 13.79 9.40
C SER A 62 3.35 14.77 8.70
N ILE A 63 2.11 14.37 8.46
CA ILE A 63 1.11 15.23 7.85
C ILE A 63 0.10 15.59 8.94
N GLN A 64 -0.11 16.89 9.12
CA GLN A 64 -1.14 17.43 10.00
C GLN A 64 -2.11 18.21 9.14
N SER A 65 -3.37 17.80 9.10
CA SER A 65 -4.43 18.55 8.44
C SER A 65 -5.44 18.96 9.50
N SER A 66 -5.86 20.22 9.53
CA SER A 66 -6.95 20.65 10.42
C SER A 66 -8.34 20.46 9.80
N ASP A 67 -8.39 20.11 8.51
CA ASP A 67 -9.62 19.95 7.75
C ASP A 67 -9.73 18.56 7.10
N ILE A 68 -10.94 18.20 6.70
CA ILE A 68 -11.27 16.99 5.93
C ILE A 68 -10.68 17.04 4.50
N SER A 69 -9.37 16.94 4.35
CA SER A 69 -8.72 16.88 3.04
C SER A 69 -9.00 15.55 2.33
N SER A 70 -9.75 15.53 1.24
CA SER A 70 -10.12 14.29 0.53
C SER A 70 -8.97 13.31 0.24
N TYR A 71 -7.76 13.80 0.00
CA TYR A 71 -6.59 12.96 -0.35
C TYR A 71 -5.39 13.28 0.54
N VAL A 72 -4.85 12.29 1.23
CA VAL A 72 -3.66 12.44 2.08
C VAL A 72 -2.68 11.28 1.91
N GLY A 73 -1.42 11.59 1.57
CA GLY A 73 -0.36 10.59 1.43
C GLY A 73 0.98 11.16 0.99
N ALA A 74 2.00 10.30 0.85
CA ALA A 74 3.32 10.74 0.37
C ALA A 74 3.26 11.19 -1.11
N ILE A 75 2.48 10.48 -1.91
CA ILE A 75 2.08 10.79 -3.27
C ILE A 75 0.56 10.93 -3.23
N GLY A 76 0.08 12.02 -3.79
CA GLY A 76 -1.27 12.43 -3.54
C GLY A 76 -2.36 11.67 -4.27
N SER A 77 -2.84 12.27 -5.35
CA SER A 77 -3.82 11.64 -6.22
C SER A 77 -3.18 11.45 -7.58
N VAL A 78 -3.17 10.21 -8.04
CA VAL A 78 -2.71 9.86 -9.38
C VAL A 78 -3.95 9.57 -10.21
N THR A 79 -4.26 10.49 -11.13
CA THR A 79 -5.60 10.57 -11.72
C THR A 79 -5.76 9.72 -12.98
N THR A 80 -6.96 9.70 -13.55
CA THR A 80 -7.27 9.04 -14.85
C THR A 80 -6.47 9.59 -16.03
N ALA A 81 -5.95 10.81 -15.93
CA ALA A 81 -5.05 11.37 -16.93
C ALA A 81 -3.60 10.85 -16.76
N CYS A 82 -3.33 10.06 -15.72
CA CYS A 82 -2.11 9.29 -15.61
C CYS A 82 -2.24 7.97 -16.37
N VAL A 83 -1.23 7.71 -17.22
CA VAL A 83 -1.18 6.53 -18.07
C VAL A 83 -0.51 5.37 -17.33
N TYR A 84 0.52 5.68 -16.54
CA TYR A 84 1.34 4.68 -15.88
C TYR A 84 2.05 5.26 -14.66
N THR A 85 2.03 4.51 -13.55
CA THR A 85 2.78 4.80 -12.33
C THR A 85 3.65 3.61 -11.94
N ASN A 86 4.96 3.81 -11.87
CA ASN A 86 5.91 2.82 -11.37
C ASN A 86 6.61 3.33 -10.12
N ILE A 87 6.44 2.63 -9.01
CA ILE A 87 7.10 2.92 -7.75
C ILE A 87 8.01 1.76 -7.38
N GLN A 88 9.30 2.03 -7.21
CA GLN A 88 10.28 0.98 -6.96
C GLN A 88 11.30 1.38 -5.90
N ASN A 89 11.61 0.47 -4.96
CA ASN A 89 12.63 0.72 -3.94
C ASN A 89 12.33 1.98 -3.12
N VAL A 90 11.06 2.19 -2.76
CA VAL A 90 10.62 3.34 -1.97
C VAL A 90 10.34 2.93 -0.55
N LYS A 91 10.89 3.68 0.39
CA LYS A 91 10.63 3.53 1.81
C LYS A 91 9.80 4.71 2.30
N THR A 92 8.67 4.47 2.94
CA THR A 92 7.84 5.51 3.53
C THR A 92 7.54 5.29 5.00
N SER A 93 7.46 6.39 5.75
CA SER A 93 6.97 6.43 7.12
C SER A 93 6.10 7.67 7.26
N VAL A 94 4.81 7.47 7.50
CA VAL A 94 3.82 8.54 7.45
C VAL A 94 2.94 8.52 8.70
N SER A 95 2.87 9.65 9.40
CA SER A 95 1.95 9.84 10.51
C SER A 95 0.90 10.87 10.13
N ILE A 96 -0.33 10.42 9.97
CA ILE A 96 -1.56 11.19 9.73
C ILE A 96 -2.46 10.93 10.94
N ASN A 97 -2.34 11.82 11.92
CA ASN A 97 -3.24 11.84 13.06
C ASN A 97 -4.46 12.66 12.67
N GLU A 98 -5.65 12.17 13.04
CA GLU A 98 -7.00 12.71 12.79
C GLU A 98 -7.76 11.98 11.68
N ASN A 99 -9.10 11.89 11.79
CA ASN A 99 -10.01 11.36 10.76
C ASN A 99 -10.10 12.32 9.56
N THR A 100 -8.95 12.86 9.18
CA THR A 100 -8.79 13.86 8.14
C THR A 100 -8.61 13.13 6.85
N GLY A 101 -9.62 13.25 6.00
CA GLY A 101 -9.57 12.83 4.63
C GLY A 101 -10.24 11.53 4.30
N THR A 102 -10.68 11.47 3.05
CA THR A 102 -11.47 10.38 2.50
C THR A 102 -10.57 9.22 2.11
N TYR A 103 -9.43 9.53 1.48
CA TYR A 103 -8.48 8.56 0.96
C TYR A 103 -7.11 8.82 1.57
N VAL A 104 -6.64 7.87 2.36
CA VAL A 104 -5.41 8.03 3.13
C VAL A 104 -4.47 6.84 2.91
N SER A 105 -3.19 7.13 2.69
CA SER A 105 -2.15 6.11 2.74
C SER A 105 -0.78 6.66 3.08
N ALA A 106 0.19 5.77 3.31
CA ALA A 106 1.59 6.19 3.44
C ALA A 106 2.30 6.36 2.10
N LEU A 107 1.71 5.91 0.98
CA LEU A 107 2.31 6.04 -0.35
C LEU A 107 1.38 6.77 -1.32
N ILE A 108 0.39 6.13 -1.95
CA ILE A 108 -0.55 6.78 -2.89
C ILE A 108 -1.92 6.97 -2.23
N ALA A 109 -2.41 8.19 -2.07
CA ALA A 109 -3.70 8.40 -1.39
C ALA A 109 -4.88 7.84 -2.21
N ALA A 110 -4.94 8.21 -3.49
CA ALA A 110 -5.90 7.66 -4.46
C ALA A 110 -5.25 7.39 -5.81
N HIS A 111 -5.59 6.25 -6.38
CA HIS A 111 -5.12 5.81 -7.68
C HIS A 111 -6.31 5.55 -8.62
N THR A 112 -6.45 6.39 -9.63
CA THR A 112 -7.49 6.26 -10.67
C THR A 112 -6.89 6.18 -12.07
N SER A 113 -5.57 5.95 -12.17
CA SER A 113 -4.81 5.87 -13.42
C SER A 113 -4.81 4.47 -14.02
N LEU A 114 -4.59 4.32 -15.33
CA LEU A 114 -4.77 3.03 -16.02
C LEU A 114 -4.00 1.85 -15.38
N ASN A 115 -2.75 2.05 -14.97
CA ASN A 115 -1.92 1.00 -14.37
C ASN A 115 -0.95 1.55 -13.33
N CYS A 116 -0.84 0.85 -12.20
CA CYS A 116 0.20 1.11 -11.21
C CYS A 116 0.96 -0.16 -10.81
N THR A 117 2.27 -0.04 -10.72
CA THR A 117 3.17 -1.05 -10.18
C THR A 117 3.89 -0.49 -8.97
N ILE A 118 3.86 -1.22 -7.86
CA ILE A 118 4.66 -0.95 -6.65
C ILE A 118 5.53 -2.17 -6.39
N GLN A 119 6.84 -1.99 -6.36
CA GLN A 119 7.78 -3.10 -6.19
C GLN A 119 8.89 -2.75 -5.20
N ASN A 120 9.35 -3.74 -4.44
CA ASN A 120 10.49 -3.60 -3.52
C ASN A 120 10.34 -2.41 -2.56
N SER A 121 9.11 -2.11 -2.15
CA SER A 121 8.80 -0.90 -1.40
C SER A 121 8.37 -1.24 0.02
N THR A 122 8.63 -0.34 0.96
CA THR A 122 8.36 -0.56 2.38
C THR A 122 7.62 0.62 2.97
N VAL A 123 6.46 0.37 3.58
CA VAL A 123 5.83 1.30 4.51
C VAL A 123 6.19 0.85 5.92
N GLN A 124 6.68 1.76 6.75
CA GLN A 124 7.04 1.44 8.13
C GLN A 124 6.75 2.55 9.12
N ASN A 125 6.49 2.18 10.38
CA ASN A 125 6.30 3.13 11.47
C ASN A 125 5.22 4.18 11.15
N SER A 126 4.16 3.76 10.47
CA SER A 126 3.12 4.64 9.97
C SER A 126 1.88 4.59 10.87
N TYR A 127 1.29 5.75 11.13
CA TYR A 127 -0.02 5.89 11.76
C TYR A 127 -0.95 6.57 10.75
N LEU A 128 -1.95 5.85 10.28
CA LEU A 128 -2.84 6.30 9.21
C LEU A 128 -4.29 6.22 9.70
N SER A 129 -5.01 7.34 9.65
CA SER A 129 -6.42 7.43 10.04
C SER A 129 -7.20 8.22 8.98
N SER A 130 -8.41 7.79 8.66
CA SER A 130 -9.26 8.47 7.66
C SER A 130 -10.75 8.34 7.96
N SER A 131 -11.57 9.09 7.24
CA SER A 131 -13.03 8.99 7.31
C SER A 131 -13.60 7.87 6.43
N GLN A 132 -12.89 7.40 5.39
CA GLN A 132 -13.43 6.35 4.50
C GLN A 132 -12.43 5.23 4.22
N TYR A 133 -11.39 5.48 3.42
CA TYR A 133 -10.52 4.42 2.91
C TYR A 133 -9.06 4.66 3.32
N THR A 134 -8.48 3.68 4.02
CA THR A 134 -7.07 3.75 4.43
C THR A 134 -6.34 2.48 4.04
N GLY A 135 -5.19 2.65 3.38
CA GLY A 135 -4.27 1.57 3.06
C GLY A 135 -2.84 1.91 3.40
N GLY A 136 -1.98 0.92 3.62
CA GLY A 136 -0.54 1.17 3.79
C GLY A 136 0.05 1.78 2.52
N PHE A 137 -0.11 1.10 1.38
CA PHE A 137 0.37 1.57 0.08
C PHE A 137 -0.66 2.44 -0.65
N ILE A 138 -1.93 2.01 -0.72
CA ILE A 138 -2.96 2.72 -1.49
C ILE A 138 -4.23 2.88 -0.68
N GLY A 139 -4.73 4.11 -0.54
CA GLY A 139 -5.99 4.36 0.19
C GLY A 139 -7.18 3.88 -0.62
N TYR A 140 -7.29 4.36 -1.86
CA TYR A 140 -8.36 4.05 -2.79
C TYR A 140 -7.83 3.72 -4.19
N CYS A 141 -8.35 2.65 -4.81
CA CYS A 141 -7.93 2.25 -6.15
C CYS A 141 -9.11 1.97 -7.09
N GLN A 142 -9.17 2.67 -8.22
CA GLN A 142 -10.18 2.46 -9.27
C GLN A 142 -9.65 1.68 -10.47
N SER A 143 -8.37 1.34 -10.50
CA SER A 143 -7.70 0.80 -11.68
C SER A 143 -6.72 -0.30 -11.31
N SER A 144 -6.16 -0.98 -12.32
CA SER A 144 -5.33 -2.16 -12.09
C SER A 144 -4.06 -1.84 -11.32
N VAL A 145 -3.76 -2.65 -10.32
CA VAL A 145 -2.58 -2.49 -9.46
C VAL A 145 -1.84 -3.81 -9.31
N VAL A 146 -0.52 -3.72 -9.43
CA VAL A 146 0.42 -4.81 -9.16
C VAL A 146 1.33 -4.40 -8.01
N ILE A 147 1.34 -5.16 -6.91
CA ILE A 147 2.23 -4.94 -5.75
C ILE A 147 3.07 -6.20 -5.54
N GLN A 148 4.39 -6.06 -5.55
CA GLN A 148 5.30 -7.19 -5.43
C GLN A 148 6.48 -6.92 -4.51
N PHE A 149 6.97 -7.95 -3.83
CA PHE A 149 8.20 -7.89 -3.02
C PHE A 149 8.20 -6.72 -2.03
N SER A 150 7.03 -6.41 -1.49
CA SER A 150 6.82 -5.18 -0.73
C SER A 150 6.45 -5.50 0.72
N THR A 151 6.53 -4.51 1.59
CA THR A 151 6.30 -4.73 3.03
C THR A 151 5.57 -3.56 3.68
N VAL A 152 4.61 -3.87 4.55
CA VAL A 152 4.03 -2.90 5.49
C VAL A 152 4.30 -3.40 6.89
N VAL A 153 5.06 -2.63 7.69
CA VAL A 153 5.56 -3.11 8.99
C VAL A 153 5.45 -2.06 10.09
N ASN A 154 5.14 -2.49 11.32
CA ASN A 154 5.10 -1.63 12.51
C ASN A 154 4.20 -0.40 12.32
N GLY A 155 2.87 -0.57 12.34
CA GLY A 155 1.99 0.56 12.04
C GLY A 155 0.56 0.38 12.52
N VAL A 156 -0.21 1.45 12.39
CA VAL A 156 -1.64 1.48 12.72
C VAL A 156 -2.39 2.06 11.54
N ILE A 157 -3.38 1.33 11.03
CA ILE A 157 -4.20 1.69 9.88
C ILE A 157 -5.67 1.68 10.30
N ARG A 158 -6.33 2.83 10.20
CA ARG A 158 -7.72 3.00 10.62
C ARG A 158 -8.53 3.81 9.61
N SER A 159 -9.80 3.47 9.48
CA SER A 159 -10.78 4.22 8.72
C SER A 159 -12.18 3.87 9.19
N GLN A 160 -13.18 4.70 8.92
CA GLN A 160 -14.56 4.40 9.31
C GLN A 160 -15.27 3.45 8.33
N SER A 161 -14.74 3.28 7.10
CA SER A 161 -15.32 2.40 6.08
C SER A 161 -14.41 1.21 5.78
N CYS A 162 -13.39 1.38 4.93
CA CYS A 162 -12.54 0.27 4.49
C CYS A 162 -11.08 0.49 4.89
N SER A 163 -10.49 -0.47 5.61
CA SER A 163 -9.11 -0.42 6.07
C SER A 163 -8.37 -1.70 5.68
N GLY A 164 -7.29 -1.57 4.93
CA GLY A 164 -6.43 -2.70 4.57
C GLY A 164 -4.97 -2.40 4.86
N GLY A 165 -4.20 -3.39 5.29
CA GLY A 165 -2.77 -3.17 5.53
C GLY A 165 -2.01 -2.77 4.25
N ILE A 166 -2.45 -3.24 3.07
CA ILE A 166 -1.88 -2.87 1.76
C ILE A 166 -2.77 -1.85 1.05
N ILE A 167 -4.04 -2.19 0.80
CA ILE A 167 -5.01 -1.37 0.06
C ILE A 167 -6.29 -1.18 0.89
N GLY A 168 -6.77 0.06 1.03
CA GLY A 168 -8.02 0.34 1.72
C GLY A 168 -9.24 -0.19 0.97
N TYR A 169 -9.46 0.30 -0.26
CA TYR A 169 -10.55 -0.14 -1.13
C TYR A 169 -10.15 -0.21 -2.60
N ALA A 170 -10.66 -1.21 -3.32
CA ALA A 170 -10.38 -1.42 -4.74
C ALA A 170 -11.62 -1.77 -5.58
N PHE A 171 -11.67 -1.24 -6.81
CA PHE A 171 -12.72 -1.48 -7.82
C PHE A 171 -12.22 -2.21 -9.08
N SER A 172 -10.97 -2.66 -9.10
CA SER A 172 -10.33 -3.17 -10.32
C SER A 172 -9.37 -4.31 -10.02
N ASN A 173 -8.66 -4.79 -11.05
CA ASN A 173 -7.79 -5.95 -10.98
C ASN A 173 -6.62 -5.71 -10.02
N ILE A 174 -6.49 -6.57 -9.01
CA ILE A 174 -5.42 -6.49 -8.02
C ILE A 174 -4.55 -7.74 -8.10
N GLN A 175 -3.25 -7.52 -8.20
CA GLN A 175 -2.24 -8.57 -8.07
C GLN A 175 -1.28 -8.21 -6.94
N ILE A 176 -1.25 -9.03 -5.90
CA ILE A 176 -0.30 -8.93 -4.80
C ILE A 176 0.53 -10.22 -4.79
N SER A 177 1.84 -10.10 -4.67
CA SER A 177 2.68 -11.28 -4.50
C SER A 177 3.95 -10.99 -3.71
N ASN A 178 4.46 -12.02 -3.02
CA ASN A 178 5.72 -11.95 -2.27
C ASN A 178 5.76 -10.74 -1.31
N THR A 179 4.62 -10.36 -0.74
CA THR A 179 4.42 -9.17 0.07
C THR A 179 4.09 -9.55 1.50
N THR A 180 4.66 -8.80 2.45
CA THR A 180 4.51 -9.07 3.89
C THR A 180 3.82 -7.90 4.59
N VAL A 181 2.88 -8.23 5.46
CA VAL A 181 2.24 -7.31 6.39
C VAL A 181 2.56 -7.77 7.80
N GLN A 182 3.27 -6.96 8.58
CA GLN A 182 3.85 -7.41 9.84
C GLN A 182 3.71 -6.40 10.98
N ASN A 183 3.38 -6.87 12.19
CA ASN A 183 3.33 -6.03 13.39
C ASN A 183 2.45 -4.78 13.22
N ILE A 184 1.29 -4.92 12.57
CA ILE A 184 0.36 -3.80 12.38
C ILE A 184 -0.97 -4.05 13.06
N THR A 185 -1.65 -2.96 13.39
CA THR A 185 -3.07 -2.97 13.77
C THR A 185 -3.90 -2.35 12.65
N VAL A 186 -4.89 -3.07 12.13
CA VAL A 186 -5.85 -2.56 11.15
C VAL A 186 -7.25 -2.57 11.77
N GLY A 187 -7.99 -1.46 11.73
CA GLY A 187 -9.32 -1.45 12.34
C GLY A 187 -10.19 -0.21 12.13
N TYR A 188 -11.24 -0.10 12.95
CA TYR A 188 -12.18 1.04 13.05
C TYR A 188 -13.26 1.14 11.94
N GLY A 189 -13.26 0.23 10.96
CA GLY A 189 -14.14 0.29 9.78
C GLY A 189 -15.13 -0.88 9.64
N SER A 190 -16.01 -0.77 8.65
CA SER A 190 -16.96 -1.82 8.28
C SER A 190 -16.32 -2.96 7.46
N GLN A 191 -15.19 -2.71 6.79
CA GLN A 191 -14.49 -3.69 5.94
C GLN A 191 -12.99 -3.63 6.24
N VAL A 192 -12.47 -4.59 7.00
CA VAL A 192 -11.13 -4.50 7.58
C VAL A 192 -10.32 -5.76 7.32
N SER A 193 -9.06 -5.62 6.91
CA SER A 193 -8.13 -6.76 6.80
C SER A 193 -6.65 -6.40 6.83
N SER A 194 -5.79 -7.40 6.85
CA SER A 194 -4.35 -7.17 6.73
C SER A 194 -3.89 -6.84 5.31
N PHE A 195 -4.60 -7.21 4.23
CA PHE A 195 -4.20 -6.85 2.87
C PHE A 195 -5.17 -5.83 2.25
N ILE A 196 -6.38 -6.27 1.89
CA ILE A 196 -7.37 -5.44 1.18
C ILE A 196 -8.62 -5.26 2.03
N GLY A 197 -8.94 -4.02 2.42
CA GLY A 197 -10.14 -3.74 3.23
C GLY A 197 -11.41 -4.17 2.52
N GLY A 198 -11.66 -3.63 1.33
CA GLY A 198 -12.78 -4.02 0.46
C GLY A 198 -12.39 -4.13 -1.02
N LEU A 199 -12.98 -5.10 -1.72
CA LEU A 199 -12.83 -5.30 -3.18
C LEU A 199 -14.20 -5.46 -3.85
N GLN A 200 -14.45 -4.65 -4.89
CA GLN A 200 -15.71 -4.66 -5.63
C GLN A 200 -15.76 -5.66 -6.81
N VAL A 201 -17.00 -6.10 -7.12
CA VAL A 201 -17.44 -6.97 -8.22
C VAL A 201 -16.74 -6.70 -9.56
N GLY A 202 -16.36 -7.78 -10.24
CA GLY A 202 -15.79 -7.74 -11.59
C GLY A 202 -14.28 -7.55 -11.64
N SER A 203 -13.63 -7.55 -10.47
CA SER A 203 -12.18 -7.45 -10.32
C SER A 203 -11.53 -8.83 -10.37
N PHE A 204 -10.45 -8.99 -11.12
CA PHE A 204 -9.50 -10.09 -10.96
C PHE A 204 -8.71 -9.89 -9.66
N LEU A 205 -8.52 -10.96 -8.89
CA LEU A 205 -7.69 -10.93 -7.71
C LEU A 205 -6.68 -12.09 -7.73
N ALA A 206 -5.41 -11.74 -7.57
CA ALA A 206 -4.36 -12.70 -7.25
C ALA A 206 -3.59 -12.25 -6.00
N ILE A 207 -3.45 -13.15 -5.03
CA ILE A 207 -2.61 -13.02 -3.83
C ILE A 207 -1.78 -14.30 -3.77
N SER A 208 -0.45 -14.19 -3.73
CA SER A 208 0.45 -15.34 -3.84
C SER A 208 1.77 -15.14 -3.08
N ASN A 209 2.17 -16.13 -2.29
CA ASN A 209 3.37 -16.06 -1.44
C ASN A 209 3.39 -14.86 -0.48
N ASP A 210 2.21 -14.47 -0.01
CA ASP A 210 2.00 -13.31 0.84
C ASP A 210 1.82 -13.71 2.30
N GLN A 211 2.25 -12.86 3.23
CA GLN A 211 2.25 -13.19 4.66
C GLN A 211 1.65 -12.07 5.52
N ALA A 212 0.84 -12.45 6.49
CA ALA A 212 0.38 -11.59 7.59
C ALA A 212 0.97 -12.12 8.91
N ILE A 213 1.86 -11.36 9.54
CA ILE A 213 2.61 -11.79 10.72
C ILE A 213 2.32 -10.83 11.88
N ASN A 214 1.80 -11.34 13.00
CA ASN A 214 1.49 -10.50 14.16
C ASN A 214 0.62 -9.28 13.80
N VAL A 215 -0.47 -9.55 13.07
CA VAL A 215 -1.42 -8.53 12.64
C VAL A 215 -2.67 -8.61 13.49
N THR A 216 -3.10 -7.49 14.05
CA THR A 216 -4.41 -7.36 14.71
C THR A 216 -5.41 -6.74 13.74
N VAL A 217 -6.52 -7.42 13.49
CA VAL A 217 -7.62 -6.94 12.63
C VAL A 217 -8.88 -6.78 13.48
N SER A 218 -9.51 -5.59 13.45
CA SER A 218 -10.74 -5.31 14.20
C SER A 218 -11.71 -4.44 13.39
N GLY A 219 -12.73 -5.05 12.79
CA GLY A 219 -13.81 -4.38 12.06
C GLY A 219 -15.18 -4.53 12.71
N SER A 220 -16.13 -3.68 12.33
CA SER A 220 -17.50 -3.68 12.87
C SER A 220 -18.50 -4.53 12.08
N THR A 221 -18.20 -4.87 10.82
CA THR A 221 -19.10 -5.65 9.97
C THR A 221 -18.40 -6.83 9.30
N HIS A 222 -17.35 -6.57 8.52
CA HIS A 222 -16.56 -7.58 7.83
C HIS A 222 -15.10 -7.43 8.20
N ALA A 223 -14.53 -8.45 8.82
CA ALA A 223 -13.13 -8.50 9.21
C ALA A 223 -12.53 -9.82 8.71
N GLY A 224 -11.45 -9.74 7.94
CA GLY A 224 -10.79 -10.92 7.40
C GLY A 224 -9.28 -10.84 7.51
N GLY A 225 -8.63 -12.00 7.44
CA GLY A 225 -7.17 -12.09 7.46
C GLY A 225 -6.58 -11.30 6.30
N PHE A 226 -6.82 -11.73 5.06
CA PHE A 226 -6.30 -11.08 3.86
C PHE A 226 -7.29 -10.08 3.24
N ILE A 227 -8.58 -10.38 3.22
CA ILE A 227 -9.59 -9.53 2.59
C ILE A 227 -10.73 -9.32 3.57
N GLY A 228 -11.17 -8.07 3.75
CA GLY A 228 -12.23 -7.74 4.70
C GLY A 228 -13.59 -8.01 4.08
N TYR A 229 -13.81 -7.47 2.88
CA TYR A 229 -15.03 -7.68 2.10
C TYR A 229 -14.69 -7.94 0.63
N LEU A 230 -15.32 -8.97 0.07
CA LEU A 230 -15.15 -9.39 -1.31
C LEU A 230 -16.53 -9.51 -1.96
N SER A 231 -16.84 -8.65 -2.92
CA SER A 231 -18.06 -8.81 -3.73
C SER A 231 -17.70 -9.38 -5.09
N MET A 232 -18.36 -10.50 -5.47
CA MET A 232 -18.21 -11.27 -6.72
C MET A 232 -16.86 -11.11 -7.44
N VAL A 233 -15.91 -11.98 -7.08
CA VAL A 233 -14.69 -12.22 -7.87
C VAL A 233 -14.91 -13.42 -8.77
N ASP A 234 -14.46 -13.31 -10.01
CA ASP A 234 -14.35 -14.46 -10.89
C ASP A 234 -13.22 -15.37 -10.39
N LEU A 235 -13.59 -16.37 -9.59
CA LEU A 235 -12.67 -17.39 -9.08
C LEU A 235 -12.25 -18.41 -10.16
N SER A 236 -12.77 -18.33 -11.39
CA SER A 236 -12.33 -19.22 -12.48
C SER A 236 -10.87 -18.95 -12.91
N GLN A 237 -10.34 -17.78 -12.56
CA GLN A 237 -8.97 -17.34 -12.86
C GLN A 237 -8.03 -17.42 -11.65
N THR A 238 -8.52 -17.73 -10.44
CA THR A 238 -7.63 -18.00 -9.29
C THR A 238 -7.03 -19.38 -9.47
N ALA A 239 -5.77 -19.44 -9.91
CA ALA A 239 -4.99 -20.66 -9.89
C ALA A 239 -5.02 -21.22 -8.46
N LEU A 240 -5.68 -22.37 -8.30
CA LEU A 240 -5.75 -23.12 -7.05
C LEU A 240 -4.32 -23.28 -6.53
N PHE A 241 -4.08 -22.75 -5.33
CA PHE A 241 -2.86 -22.95 -4.57
C PHE A 241 -2.54 -24.45 -4.57
N GLN A 242 -1.55 -24.87 -5.35
CA GLN A 242 -0.98 -26.19 -5.12
C GLN A 242 -0.27 -26.10 -3.78
N PRO A 243 -0.58 -26.97 -2.81
CA PRO A 243 0.18 -26.99 -1.56
C PRO A 243 1.67 -27.09 -1.91
N PRO A 244 2.54 -26.40 -1.16
CA PRO A 244 3.98 -26.48 -1.40
C PRO A 244 4.36 -27.96 -1.50
N VAL A 245 4.96 -28.34 -2.62
CA VAL A 245 5.50 -29.69 -2.82
C VAL A 245 6.35 -29.97 -1.58
N PRO A 246 6.07 -31.03 -0.79
CA PRO A 246 6.84 -31.33 0.39
C PRO A 246 8.31 -31.38 0.00
N VAL A 247 9.11 -30.48 0.56
CA VAL A 247 10.56 -30.52 0.40
C VAL A 247 10.97 -31.86 0.98
N GLN A 248 11.34 -32.81 0.11
CA GLN A 248 11.93 -34.08 0.55
C GLN A 248 13.11 -33.72 1.45
N ALA A 249 13.01 -34.11 2.72
CA ALA A 249 14.13 -33.98 3.65
C ALA A 249 15.36 -34.61 2.98
N PRO A 250 16.52 -33.94 2.97
CA PRO A 250 17.73 -34.52 2.41
C PRO A 250 17.96 -35.86 3.08
N THR A 251 17.98 -36.93 2.28
CA THR A 251 18.35 -38.27 2.73
C THR A 251 19.74 -38.16 3.34
N GLN A 252 19.83 -38.14 4.68
CA GLN A 252 21.12 -38.23 5.35
C GLN A 252 21.65 -39.63 5.08
N VAL A 253 22.58 -39.72 4.11
CA VAL A 253 23.40 -40.92 3.94
C VAL A 253 24.39 -40.94 5.10
N LEU A 254 24.02 -41.67 6.15
CA LEU A 254 24.91 -41.97 7.28
C LEU A 254 26.03 -42.88 6.77
N SER A 255 27.18 -42.29 6.43
CA SER A 255 28.39 -43.06 6.11
C SER A 255 29.12 -43.38 7.42
N VAL A 256 28.85 -44.57 7.97
CA VAL A 256 29.60 -45.10 9.10
C VAL A 256 30.98 -45.53 8.59
N LYS A 257 32.01 -44.78 8.98
CA LYS A 257 33.41 -45.10 8.71
C LYS A 257 33.94 -45.88 9.93
N THR A 258 34.03 -47.20 9.84
CA THR A 258 34.73 -48.01 10.83
C THR A 258 36.23 -47.96 10.53
N THR A 259 36.99 -47.28 11.38
CA THR A 259 38.45 -47.43 11.43
C THR A 259 38.76 -48.58 12.38
N MET A 260 39.27 -49.69 11.85
CA MET A 260 39.96 -50.70 12.66
C MET A 260 41.36 -50.18 12.96
N GLU A 261 41.70 -50.00 14.23
CA GLU A 261 43.09 -49.86 14.65
C GLU A 261 43.80 -51.22 14.54
N PRO A 262 45.01 -51.26 13.97
CA PRO A 262 45.82 -52.47 13.93
C PRO A 262 46.37 -52.85 15.33
N PRO A 263 46.72 -54.13 15.54
CA PRO A 263 46.93 -54.76 16.84
C PRO A 263 48.09 -54.21 17.67
#